data_AF-M1AD14-F1
#
_entry.id   AF-M1AD14-F1
#
_cell.length_a   1.000
_cell.length_b   1.000
_cell.length_c   1.000
_cell.angle_alpha   90.00
_cell.angle_beta   90.00
_cell.angle_gamma   90.00
#
_symmetry.space_group_name_H-M   'P 1'
#
loop_
_entity.id
_entity.type
_entity.pdbx_description
1 polymer ?
#
loop_
_entity_poly.entity_id
_entity_poly.type
_entity_poly.pdbx_seq_one_letter_code
_entity_poly.pdbx_strand_id
1 'polypeptide(L)' 'MNLLQALSNSRNDAYGDLYREGTASLLNSMVSKSFTYTSNQVRDSFVSALSSDKSAAAQAQLFKLANEGRA' A
#
# COMPACT_ATOMS: atom_id res chain seq x y z
N MET A 1 -13.53 -2.59 6.58
CA MET A 1 -12.42 -3.47 6.16
C MET A 1 -11.33 -3.41 7.22
N ASN A 2 -10.84 -4.55 7.71
CA ASN A 2 -9.65 -4.58 8.58
C ASN A 2 -8.44 -5.13 7.82
N LEU A 3 -7.24 -4.92 8.36
CA LEU A 3 -5.97 -5.27 7.71
C LEU A 3 -5.85 -6.77 7.38
N LEU A 4 -6.34 -7.63 8.28
CA LEU A 4 -6.31 -9.09 8.11
C LEU A 4 -7.21 -9.56 6.96
N GLN A 5 -8.40 -8.96 6.82
CA GLN A 5 -9.28 -9.22 5.69
C GLN A 5 -8.69 -8.70 4.38
N ALA A 6 -7.97 -7.58 4.41
CA ALA A 6 -7.26 -7.04 3.26
C ALA A 6 -6.10 -7.96 2.82
N LEU A 7 -5.34 -8.52 3.77
CA LEU A 7 -4.26 -9.51 3.53
C LEU A 7 -4.78 -10.86 3.02
N SER A 8 -5.93 -11.30 3.54
CA SER A 8 -6.58 -12.55 3.11
C SER A 8 -7.27 -12.42 1.75
N ASN A 9 -7.31 -11.22 1.18
CA ASN A 9 -8.00 -10.93 -0.06
C ASN A 9 -7.14 -11.36 -1.27
N SER A 10 -7.44 -12.52 -1.83
CA SER A 10 -6.82 -13.02 -3.08
C SER A 10 -7.33 -12.30 -4.34
N ARG A 11 -8.10 -11.21 -4.20
CA ARG A 11 -8.55 -10.45 -5.37
C ARG A 11 -7.35 -9.89 -6.13
N ASN A 12 -7.44 -10.00 -7.45
CA ASN A 12 -6.47 -9.50 -8.40
C ASN A 12 -7.02 -8.23 -9.09
N ASP A 13 -7.65 -7.36 -8.31
CA ASP A 13 -8.19 -6.05 -8.70
C ASP A 13 -7.35 -4.92 -8.10
N ALA A 14 -7.61 -3.68 -8.52
CA ALA A 14 -6.85 -2.50 -8.10
C ALA A 14 -6.80 -2.32 -6.58
N TYR A 15 -7.90 -2.63 -5.88
CA TYR A 15 -7.91 -2.60 -4.42
C TYR A 15 -7.14 -3.75 -3.79
N GLY A 16 -7.20 -4.96 -4.36
CA GLY A 16 -6.37 -6.10 -3.93
C GLY A 16 -4.88 -5.79 -4.00
N ASP A 17 -4.43 -5.15 -5.08
CA ASP A 17 -3.05 -4.68 -5.20
C ASP A 17 -2.72 -3.59 -4.18
N LEU A 18 -3.60 -2.59 -4.02
CA LEU A 18 -3.42 -1.53 -3.01
C LEU A 18 -3.32 -2.10 -1.59
N TYR A 19 -4.14 -3.11 -1.26
CA TYR A 19 -4.14 -3.76 0.04
C TYR A 19 -2.82 -4.48 0.31
N ARG A 20 -2.32 -5.27 -0.64
CA ARG A 20 -1.05 -5.99 -0.48
C ARG A 20 0.12 -5.03 -0.36
N GLU A 21 0.27 -4.14 -1.33
CA GLU A 21 1.42 -3.24 -1.40
C GLU A 21 1.39 -2.18 -0.30
N GLY A 22 0.21 -1.64 0.02
CA GLY A 22 0.04 -0.70 1.13
C GLY A 22 0.30 -1.33 2.49
N THR A 23 -0.07 -2.60 2.70
CA THR A 23 0.28 -3.32 3.93
C THR A 23 1.77 -3.56 4.03
N ALA A 24 2.40 -4.02 2.96
CA ALA A 24 3.85 -4.20 2.92
C ALA A 24 4.59 -2.88 3.18
N SER A 25 4.14 -1.77 2.56
CA SER A 25 4.71 -0.44 2.79
C SER A 25 4.54 0.03 4.24
N LEU A 26 3.41 -0.26 4.88
CA LEU A 26 3.18 0.10 6.29
C LEU A 26 4.10 -0.69 7.23
N LEU A 27 4.30 -1.99 6.96
CA LEU A 27 5.23 -2.80 7.73
C LEU A 27 6.67 -2.31 7.54
N ASN A 28 7.07 -2.07 6.29
CA ASN A 28 8.39 -1.55 5.94
C ASN A 28 8.66 -0.18 6.61
N SER A 29 7.67 0.72 6.65
CA SER A 29 7.80 2.03 7.30
C SER A 29 7.92 1.95 8.82
N MET A 30 7.42 0.87 9.44
CA MET A 30 7.54 0.65 10.88
C MET A 30 8.88 0.04 11.28
N VAL A 31 9.46 -0.82 10.45
CA VAL A 31 10.66 -1.60 10.80
C VAL A 31 11.94 -1.04 10.18
N SER A 32 11.87 -0.37 9.04
CA SER A 32 13.03 0.16 8.31
C SER A 32 13.06 1.68 8.35
N LYS A 33 14.13 2.24 8.95
CA LYS A 33 14.39 3.68 8.96
C LYS A 33 14.76 4.26 7.59
N SER A 34 15.12 3.40 6.64
CA SER A 34 15.50 3.78 5.27
C SER A 34 14.36 3.63 4.27
N PHE A 35 13.17 3.25 4.72
CA PHE A 35 12.03 3.11 3.83
C PHE A 35 11.54 4.47 3.34
N THR A 36 11.12 4.53 2.07
CA THR A 36 10.76 5.77 1.36
C THR A 36 9.64 6.56 2.05
N TYR A 37 8.70 5.87 2.71
CA TYR A 37 7.55 6.50 3.35
C TYR A 37 7.55 6.31 4.87
N THR A 38 7.04 7.30 5.59
CA THR A 38 6.65 7.15 7.00
C THR A 38 5.31 6.44 7.12
N SER A 39 5.03 5.82 8.27
CA SER A 39 3.74 5.14 8.51
C SER A 39 2.52 6.07 8.35
N ASN A 40 2.67 7.36 8.63
CA ASN A 40 1.61 8.34 8.39
C ASN A 40 1.41 8.60 6.89
N GLN A 41 2.49 8.78 6.13
CA GLN A 41 2.40 8.93 4.66
C GLN A 41 1.76 7.70 4.01
N VAL A 42 2.14 6.49 4.42
CA VAL A 42 1.51 5.26 3.91
C VAL A 42 0.01 5.26 4.19
N ARG A 43 -0.40 5.61 5.42
CA ARG A 43 -1.83 5.69 5.79
C ARG A 43 -2.59 6.71 4.96
N ASP A 44 -2.08 7.93 4.84
CA ASP A 44 -2.76 9.03 4.15
C ASP A 44 -2.90 8.75 2.66
N SER A 45 -1.81 8.29 2.02
CA SER A 45 -1.81 7.87 0.61
C SER A 45 -2.77 6.70 0.37
N PHE A 46 -2.80 5.73 1.28
CA PHE A 46 -3.70 4.59 1.18
C PHE A 46 -5.17 5.02 1.25
N VAL A 47 -5.55 5.87 2.22
CA VAL A 47 -6.93 6.38 2.35
C VAL A 47 -7.34 7.18 1.12
N SER A 48 -6.47 8.05 0.61
CA SER A 48 -6.72 8.83 -0.61
C SER A 48 -6.95 7.94 -1.84
N ALA A 49 -6.19 6.84 -1.95
CA ALA A 49 -6.27 5.90 -3.05
C ALA A 49 -7.57 5.09 -3.10
N LEU A 50 -8.33 5.01 -2.00
CA LEU A 50 -9.63 4.33 -1.96
C LEU A 50 -10.74 5.07 -2.74
N SER A 51 -10.46 6.25 -3.29
CA SER A 51 -11.41 7.07 -4.03
C SER A 51 -11.87 6.48 -5.36
N SER A 52 -11.05 5.65 -6.01
CA SER A 52 -11.40 4.98 -7.28
C SER A 52 -10.46 3.83 -7.59
N ASP A 53 -10.86 2.92 -8.49
CA ASP A 53 -9.98 1.84 -8.99
C ASP A 53 -8.70 2.38 -9.62
N LYS A 54 -8.79 3.49 -10.36
CA LYS A 54 -7.62 4.13 -10.99
C LYS A 54 -6.65 4.67 -9.94
N SER A 55 -7.17 5.34 -8.92
CA SER A 55 -6.38 5.85 -7.79
C SER A 55 -5.72 4.70 -7.02
N ALA A 56 -6.47 3.62 -6.77
CA ALA A 56 -6.00 2.43 -6.08
C ALA A 56 -4.85 1.75 -6.84
N ALA A 57 -5.02 1.51 -8.15
CA ALA A 57 -3.98 0.91 -8.99
C ALA A 57 -2.72 1.77 -9.06
N ALA A 58 -2.86 3.09 -9.22
CA ALA A 58 -1.72 4.00 -9.28
C ALA A 58 -0.93 4.01 -7.96
N GLN A 59 -1.63 4.10 -6.83
CA GLN A 59 -0.96 4.08 -5.52
C GLN A 59 -0.36 2.72 -5.19
N ALA A 60 -1.01 1.62 -5.58
CA ALA A 60 -0.46 0.28 -5.44
C ALA A 60 0.88 0.14 -6.18
N GLN A 61 0.98 0.70 -7.39
CA GLN A 61 2.23 0.71 -8.16
C GLN A 61 3.34 1.52 -7.45
N LEU A 62 3.01 2.67 -6.88
CA LEU A 62 3.98 3.48 -6.12
C LEU A 62 4.48 2.74 -4.87
N PHE A 63 3.56 2.13 -4.12
CA PHE A 63 3.92 1.30 -2.97
C PHE A 63 4.78 0.10 -3.37
N LYS A 64 4.47 -0.57 -4.48
CA LYS A 64 5.30 -1.65 -5.02
C LYS A 64 6.74 -1.19 -5.29
N LEU A 65 6.91 -0.06 -5.97
CA LEU A 65 8.25 0.49 -6.22
C LEU A 65 8.99 0.79 -4.91
N ALA A 66 8.31 1.34 -3.91
CA ALA A 66 8.92 1.62 -2.61
C ALA A 66 9.31 0.33 -1.88
N ASN A 67 8.44 -0.69 -1.89
CA ASN A 67 8.70 -2.01 -1.31
C ASN A 67 9.89 -2.71 -1.99
N GLU A 68 10.07 -2.51 -3.30
CA GLU A 68 11.22 -3.02 -4.06
C GLU A 68 12.50 -2.18 -3.90
N GLY A 69 12.44 -1.05 -3.18
CA GLY A 69 13.57 -0.11 -3.03
C GLY A 69 13.88 0.68 -4.30
N ARG A 70 12.88 0.90 -5.15
CA ARG A 70 12.95 1.55 -6.47
C ARG A 70 12.13 2.84 -6.58
N ALA A 71 11.57 3.32 -5.46
CA ALA A 71 10.81 4.58 -5.41
C ALA A 71 11.71 5.78 -5.16
#